data_AF-A0A961KQI4-F1
#
_entry.id   AF-A0A961KQI4-F1
#
_cell.length_a   1.000
_cell.length_b   1.000
_cell.length_c   1.000
_cell.angle_alpha   90.00
_cell.angle_beta   90.00
_cell.angle_gamma   90.00
#
_symmetry.space_group_name_H-M   'P 1'
#
loop_
_entity.id
_entity.type
_entity.pdbx_description
1 polymer ?
#
loop_
_entity_poly.entity_id
_entity_poly.type
_entity_poly.pdbx_seq_one_letter_code
_entity_poly.pdbx_strand_id
1 'polypeptide(L)' 'MPAKPTDTQPPYVNIDPDSALGDLEHPVGTDDFAAIANACLQGREDLASRGHGEDGQKRLRRFSTWEITRYL' A
#
# COMPACT_ATOMS: atom_id res chain seq x y z
N MET A 1 -37.95 -33.69 -23.86
CA MET A 1 -36.61 -33.11 -23.64
C MET A 1 -36.62 -32.44 -22.28
N PRO A 2 -36.04 -32.97 -21.19
CA PRO A 2 -35.89 -32.17 -19.99
C PRO A 2 -34.76 -31.16 -20.23
N ALA A 3 -35.05 -29.87 -20.03
CA ALA A 3 -34.09 -28.78 -20.22
C ALA A 3 -32.87 -28.97 -19.31
N LYS A 4 -31.67 -28.79 -19.87
CA LYS A 4 -30.39 -28.83 -19.16
C LYS A 4 -30.38 -27.65 -18.17
N PRO A 5 -30.14 -27.85 -16.86
CA PRO A 5 -30.12 -26.75 -15.91
C PRO A 5 -29.01 -25.78 -16.32
N THR A 6 -29.41 -24.56 -16.62
CA THR A 6 -28.54 -23.46 -17.02
C THR A 6 -27.62 -23.13 -15.84
N ASP A 7 -26.34 -23.38 -16.06
CA ASP A 7 -25.20 -23.03 -15.23
C ASP A 7 -25.01 -21.51 -15.15
N THR A 8 -26.00 -20.80 -14.60
CA THR A 8 -25.93 -19.35 -14.40
C THR A 8 -26.84 -18.93 -13.24
N GLN A 9 -26.75 -19.66 -12.13
CA GLN A 9 -27.22 -19.14 -10.85
C GLN A 9 -26.20 -18.06 -10.43
N PRO A 10 -26.63 -16.83 -10.10
CA PRO A 10 -25.70 -15.84 -9.58
C PRO A 10 -25.03 -16.38 -8.30
N PRO A 11 -23.74 -16.09 -8.07
CA PRO A 11 -22.93 -16.70 -7.00
C PRO A 11 -23.43 -16.38 -5.58
N TYR A 12 -24.40 -15.48 -5.45
CA TYR A 12 -25.04 -15.09 -4.20
C TYR A 12 -26.37 -15.81 -3.92
N VAL A 13 -26.89 -16.63 -4.83
CA VAL A 13 -28.14 -17.36 -4.58
C VAL A 13 -27.85 -18.65 -3.79
N ASN A 14 -28.55 -18.84 -2.67
CA ASN A 14 -28.34 -19.89 -1.66
C ASN A 14 -27.16 -19.68 -0.69
N ILE A 15 -26.66 -18.45 -0.54
CA ILE A 15 -25.77 -18.12 0.58
C ILE A 15 -26.62 -17.99 1.85
N ASP A 16 -26.28 -18.76 2.89
CA ASP A 16 -26.86 -18.61 4.23
C ASP A 16 -26.28 -17.35 4.90
N PRO A 17 -27.11 -16.39 5.32
CA PRO A 17 -26.63 -15.09 5.82
C PRO A 17 -25.85 -15.23 7.12
N ASP A 18 -26.21 -16.17 7.99
CA ASP A 18 -25.54 -16.36 9.28
C ASP A 18 -24.17 -17.02 9.08
N SER A 19 -24.07 -18.01 8.19
CA SER A 19 -22.80 -18.61 7.79
C SER A 19 -21.88 -17.57 7.14
N ALA A 20 -22.39 -16.77 6.20
CA ALA A 20 -21.60 -15.76 5.52
C ALA A 20 -21.13 -14.64 6.46
N LEU A 21 -21.94 -14.29 7.47
CA LEU A 21 -21.54 -13.36 8.52
C LEU A 21 -20.42 -13.95 9.40
N GLY A 22 -20.47 -15.26 9.68
CA GLY A 22 -19.44 -15.97 10.42
C GLY A 22 -18.09 -16.07 9.70
N ASP A 23 -18.09 -16.02 8.37
CA ASP A 23 -16.88 -16.01 7.54
C ASP A 23 -16.20 -14.63 7.50
N LEU A 24 -16.87 -13.56 7.93
CA LEU A 24 -16.28 -12.23 7.95
C LEU A 24 -15.24 -12.10 9.07
N GLU A 25 -14.15 -11.42 8.75
CA GLU A 25 -13.18 -10.98 9.75
C GLU A 25 -13.75 -9.88 10.65
N HIS A 26 -12.98 -9.49 11.65
CA HIS A 26 -13.37 -8.41 12.55
C HIS A 26 -13.62 -7.12 11.77
N PRO A 27 -14.64 -6.34 12.15
CA PRO A 27 -14.92 -5.07 11.51
C PRO A 27 -13.75 -4.11 11.71
N VAL A 28 -13.38 -3.42 10.63
CA VAL A 28 -12.36 -2.37 10.66
C VAL A 28 -12.87 -1.19 11.48
N GLY A 29 -12.10 -0.79 12.49
CA GLY A 29 -12.39 0.31 13.39
C GLY A 29 -11.52 1.54 13.15
N THR A 30 -11.78 2.60 13.92
CA THR A 30 -10.96 3.81 13.92
C THR A 30 -9.51 3.54 14.31
N ASP A 31 -9.27 2.56 15.19
CA ASP A 31 -7.93 2.19 15.64
C ASP A 31 -7.08 1.59 14.50
N ASP A 32 -7.68 0.82 13.59
CA ASP A 32 -6.99 0.27 12.42
C ASP A 32 -6.56 1.38 11.46
N PHE A 33 -7.44 2.37 11.24
CA PHE A 33 -7.09 3.56 10.47
C PHE A 33 -5.97 4.36 11.12
N ALA A 34 -5.99 4.50 12.45
CA ALA A 34 -4.91 5.15 13.19
C ALA A 34 -3.59 4.39 13.04
N ALA A 35 -3.61 3.05 13.08
CA ALA A 35 -2.43 2.23 12.86
C ALA A 35 -1.83 2.44 11.45
N ILE A 36 -2.67 2.44 10.42
CA ILE A 36 -2.23 2.68 9.03
C ILE A 36 -1.66 4.09 8.87
N ALA A 37 -2.36 5.12 9.38
CA ALA A 37 -1.91 6.50 9.31
C ALA A 37 -0.55 6.69 10.00
N ASN A 38 -0.36 6.07 11.17
CA ASN A 38 0.91 6.10 11.88
C ASN A 38 2.03 5.41 11.10
N ALA A 39 1.77 4.26 10.48
CA ALA A 39 2.75 3.58 9.63
C ALA A 39 3.16 4.45 8.43
N CYS A 40 2.20 5.11 7.78
CA CYS A 40 2.48 6.04 6.68
C CYS A 40 3.32 7.24 7.14
N LEU A 41 2.99 7.82 8.30
CA LEU A 41 3.75 8.92 8.88
C LEU A 41 5.20 8.49 9.16
N GLN A 42 5.40 7.36 9.84
CA GLN A 42 6.72 6.82 10.13
C GLN A 42 7.54 6.57 8.86
N GLY A 43 6.92 6.00 7.81
CA GLY A 43 7.58 5.80 6.53
C GLY A 43 7.99 7.11 5.85
N ARG A 44 7.14 8.14 5.91
CA ARG A 44 7.45 9.47 5.39
C ARG A 44 8.63 10.10 6.13
N GLU A 45 8.65 10.00 7.45
CA GLU A 45 9.74 10.53 8.27
C GLU A 45 11.06 9.79 7.99
N ASP A 46 11.05 8.46 7.82
CA ASP A 46 12.24 7.71 7.43
C ASP A 46 12.78 8.15 6.05
N LEU A 47 11.90 8.32 5.06
CA LEU A 47 12.28 8.81 3.74
C LEU A 47 12.86 10.21 3.80
N ALA A 48 12.20 11.14 4.49
CA ALA A 48 12.70 12.50 4.69
C ALA A 48 14.08 12.49 5.37
N SER A 49 14.27 11.65 6.39
CA SER A 49 15.54 11.51 7.12
C SER A 49 16.71 11.06 6.22
N ARG A 50 16.41 10.25 5.20
CA ARG A 50 17.37 9.79 4.19
C ARG A 50 17.58 10.79 3.05
N GLY A 51 16.98 11.97 3.15
CA GLY A 51 17.03 13.03 2.14
C GLY A 51 16.07 12.80 0.97
N HIS A 52 14.97 12.06 1.17
CA HIS A 52 13.96 11.72 0.16
C HIS A 52 12.59 12.39 0.44
N GLY A 53 12.53 13.72 0.58
CA GLY A 53 11.29 14.49 0.87
C GLY A 53 11.08 15.74 -0.02
N GLU A 54 10.13 16.63 0.27
CA GLU A 54 9.78 17.78 -0.61
C GLU A 54 10.83 18.92 -0.66
N ASP A 55 11.69 19.06 0.36
CA ASP A 55 12.96 19.80 0.20
C ASP A 55 14.13 18.88 -0.22
N GLY A 56 13.86 17.58 -0.41
CA GLY A 56 14.73 16.38 -0.48
C GLY A 56 15.82 16.38 -1.54
N GLN A 57 16.66 17.39 -1.46
CA GLN A 57 17.72 17.68 -2.39
C GLN A 57 19.04 17.28 -1.77
N LYS A 58 19.56 16.12 -2.20
CA LYS A 58 20.98 15.82 -2.02
C LYS A 58 21.79 16.74 -2.94
N ARG A 59 22.40 17.78 -2.38
CA ARG A 59 23.29 18.69 -3.12
C ARG A 59 24.69 18.09 -3.22
N LEU A 60 25.04 17.67 -4.43
CA LEU A 60 26.38 17.20 -4.75
C LEU A 60 27.35 18.38 -4.88
N ARG A 61 28.58 18.20 -4.40
CA ARG A 61 29.65 19.19 -4.48
C ARG A 61 30.20 19.27 -5.91
N ARG A 62 30.41 20.49 -6.40
CA ARG A 62 31.03 20.71 -7.73
C ARG A 62 32.54 20.53 -7.64
N PHE A 63 33.08 19.67 -8.48
CA PHE A 63 34.53 19.52 -8.67
C PHE A 63 35.04 20.54 -9.70
N SER A 64 36.23 21.06 -9.48
CA SER A 64 36.94 21.88 -10.46
C SER A 64 37.65 21.04 -11.51
N THR A 65 38.02 21.65 -12.63
CA THR A 65 38.72 20.98 -13.74
C THR A 65 40.01 20.29 -13.28
N TRP A 66 40.80 20.93 -12.41
CA TRP A 66 42.02 20.34 -11.90
C TRP A 66 41.76 19.13 -11.00
N GLU A 67 40.71 19.18 -10.18
CA GLU A 67 40.32 18.05 -9.32
C GLU A 67 39.83 16.84 -10.12
N ILE A 68 39.13 17.08 -11.23
CA ILE A 68 38.73 16.02 -12.15
C ILE A 68 39.98 15.32 -12.69
N THR A 69 40.96 16.07 -13.21
CA THR A 69 42.17 15.48 -13.79
C THR A 69 43.11 14.80 -12.79
N ARG A 70 42.98 15.10 -11.49
CA ARG A 70 43.85 14.56 -10.44
C ARG A 70 43.29 13.31 -9.78
N TYR A 71 41.97 13.16 -9.72
CA TYR A 71 41.29 12.15 -8.91
C TYR A 71 40.35 11.23 -9.68
N LEU A 72 39.97 11.56 -10.92
CA LEU A 72 39.24 10.68 -11.84
C LEU A 72 40.19 10.16 -12.92
#